data_AF-A0A0Q9SC20-F1
#
_entry.id   AF-A0A0Q9SC20-F1
#
_cell.length_a   1.000
_cell.length_b   1.000
_cell.length_c   1.000
_cell.angle_alpha   90.00
_cell.angle_beta   90.00
_cell.angle_gamma   90.00
#
_symmetry.space_group_name_H-M   'P 1'
#
loop_
_entity.id
_entity.type
_entity.pdbx_description
1 polymer ?
#
loop_
_entity_poly.entity_id
_entity_poly.type
_entity_poly.pdbx_seq_one_letter_code
_entity_poly.pdbx_strand_id
1 'polypeptide(L)'
;MGVVEIRVCMKQRSFGKKICCCDMGAAALYEAFKTEIKNRHLTEYVEVRKSGCLDKCEAGPVACFVNKGNIGDSWLADKIKSVLPAKKVLYEKLTPNHVPYILDSLLPVITRK
;
A
#
# COMPACT_ATOMS: atom_id res chain seq x y z
N MET A 1 14.53 0.54 10.95
CA MET A 1 14.12 1.13 9.67
C MET A 1 12.60 1.00 9.57
N GLY A 2 11.89 2.10 9.35
CA GLY A 2 10.44 2.03 9.13
C GLY A 2 10.15 1.56 7.71
N VAL A 3 9.63 0.34 7.55
CA VAL A 3 9.26 -0.21 6.24
C VAL A 3 7.78 0.11 5.99
N VAL A 4 7.48 0.91 4.98
CA VAL A 4 6.10 1.17 4.54
C VAL A 4 5.70 0.08 3.55
N GLU A 5 4.62 -0.62 3.84
CA GLU A 5 4.05 -1.61 2.92
C GLU A 5 2.81 -1.02 2.23
N ILE A 6 2.85 -0.98 0.90
CA ILE A 6 1.77 -0.56 0.02
C ILE A 6 1.08 -1.80 -0.53
N ARG A 7 -0.18 -2.01 -0.21
CA ARG A 7 -1.01 -3.13 -0.67
C ARG A 7 -2.02 -2.65 -1.68
N VAL A 8 -1.84 -3.01 -2.95
CA VAL A 8 -2.78 -2.65 -4.03
C VAL A 8 -3.84 -3.74 -4.17
N CYS A 9 -5.12 -3.36 -4.21
CA CYS A 9 -6.21 -4.31 -4.42
C CYS A 9 -6.19 -4.82 -5.87
N MET A 10 -5.91 -6.11 -6.07
CA MET A 10 -5.84 -6.77 -7.37
C MET A 10 -6.99 -7.74 -7.60
N LYS A 11 -8.10 -7.60 -6.85
CA LYS A 11 -9.23 -8.53 -6.96
C LYS A 11 -9.87 -8.41 -8.34
N GLN A 12 -9.82 -9.51 -9.09
CA GLN A 12 -10.60 -9.72 -10.31
C GLN A 12 -11.86 -10.53 -9.97
N ARG A 13 -12.96 -10.26 -10.69
CA ARG A 13 -14.20 -11.03 -10.60
C ARG A 13 -14.58 -11.57 -11.98
N SER A 14 -15.45 -12.57 -12.00
CA SER A 14 -16.01 -13.11 -13.24
C SER A 14 -16.69 -12.01 -14.05
N PHE A 15 -16.62 -12.12 -15.39
CA PHE A 15 -17.26 -11.20 -16.32
C PHE A 15 -18.76 -11.01 -15.99
N GLY A 16 -19.24 -9.76 -15.99
CA GLY A 16 -20.63 -9.42 -15.65
C GLY A 16 -20.97 -9.32 -14.16
N LYS A 17 -20.01 -9.50 -13.25
CA LYS A 17 -20.21 -9.26 -11.80
C LYS A 17 -19.94 -7.80 -11.40
N LYS A 18 -20.28 -7.47 -10.15
CA LYS A 18 -20.01 -6.17 -9.50
C LYS A 18 -18.60 -5.64 -9.80
N ILE A 19 -18.51 -4.33 -10.02
CA ILE A 19 -17.28 -3.53 -10.20
C ILE A 19 -16.15 -4.04 -9.31
N CYS A 20 -14.93 -4.15 -9.85
CA CYS A 20 -13.74 -4.57 -9.11
C CYS A 20 -12.48 -3.77 -9.51
N CYS A 21 -11.48 -3.72 -8.62
CA CYS A 21 -10.30 -2.88 -8.82
C CYS A 21 -9.46 -3.30 -10.03
N CYS A 22 -9.45 -4.59 -10.37
CA CYS A 22 -8.71 -5.07 -11.54
C CYS A 22 -9.22 -4.44 -12.84
N ASP A 23 -10.54 -4.38 -13.01
CA ASP A 23 -11.18 -3.81 -14.21
C ASP A 23 -11.01 -2.28 -14.29
N MET A 24 -10.73 -1.62 -13.16
CA MET A 24 -10.49 -0.17 -13.07
C MET A 24 -9.01 0.21 -13.18
N GLY A 25 -8.14 -0.72 -13.59
CA GLY A 25 -6.72 -0.42 -13.84
C GLY A 25 -5.78 -0.64 -12.65
N ALA A 26 -6.14 -1.49 -11.69
CA ALA A 26 -5.25 -1.82 -10.56
C ALA A 26 -3.88 -2.39 -10.99
N ALA A 27 -3.81 -3.09 -12.13
CA ALA A 27 -2.55 -3.59 -12.67
C ALA A 27 -1.59 -2.45 -13.06
N ALA A 28 -2.11 -1.43 -13.75
CA ALA A 28 -1.33 -0.25 -14.11
C ALA A 28 -0.89 0.53 -12.85
N LEU A 29 -1.76 0.61 -11.85
CA LEU A 29 -1.42 1.24 -10.57
C LEU A 29 -0.30 0.50 -9.83
N TYR A 30 -0.34 -0.83 -9.79
CA TYR A 30 0.70 -1.65 -9.17
C TYR A 30 2.07 -1.46 -9.85
N GLU A 31 2.10 -1.49 -11.18
CA GLU A 31 3.35 -1.28 -11.93
C GLU A 31 3.87 0.16 -11.80
N ALA A 32 2.98 1.15 -11.70
CA ALA A 32 3.37 2.55 -11.45
C ALA A 32 4.05 2.70 -10.08
N PHE A 33 3.50 2.10 -9.01
CA PHE A 33 4.17 2.08 -7.70
C PHE A 33 5.54 1.41 -7.77
N LYS A 34 5.62 0.24 -8.39
CA LYS A 34 6.87 -0.53 -8.49
C LYS A 34 7.95 0.25 -9.26
N THR A 35 7.56 0.90 -10.36
CA THR A 35 8.47 1.71 -11.19
C THR A 35 8.95 2.93 -10.42
N GLU A 36 8.05 3.68 -9.80
CA GLU A 36 8.40 4.91 -9.09
C GLU A 36 9.26 4.64 -7.84
N ILE A 37 8.97 3.58 -7.08
CA ILE A 37 9.79 3.15 -5.94
C ILE A 37 11.22 2.82 -6.40
N LYS A 38 11.36 2.12 -7.53
CA LYS A 38 12.67 1.77 -8.10
C LYS A 38 13.41 3.03 -8.57
N ASN A 39 12.73 3.93 -9.29
CA ASN A 39 13.31 5.17 -9.80
C ASN A 39 13.82 6.08 -8.68
N ARG A 40 13.16 6.06 -7.53
CA ARG A 40 13.53 6.87 -6.35
C ARG A 40 14.48 6.15 -5.38
N HIS A 41 14.95 4.96 -5.71
CA HIS A 41 15.81 4.14 -4.83
C HIS A 41 15.19 3.86 -3.44
N LEU A 42 13.86 3.72 -3.36
CA LEU A 42 13.14 3.52 -2.09
C LEU A 42 12.91 2.05 -1.74
N THR A 43 13.51 1.10 -2.48
CA THR A 43 13.23 -0.34 -2.36
C THR A 43 13.56 -0.94 -0.99
N GLU A 44 14.44 -0.32 -0.21
CA GLU A 44 14.78 -0.77 1.14
C GLU A 44 13.79 -0.27 2.21
N TYR A 45 12.96 0.71 1.86
CA TYR A 45 12.05 1.39 2.79
C TYR A 45 10.58 1.21 2.43
N VAL A 46 10.28 0.98 1.15
CA VAL A 46 8.92 0.84 0.64
C VAL A 46 8.81 -0.44 -0.16
N GLU A 47 7.87 -1.28 0.22
CA GLU A 47 7.49 -2.47 -0.54
C GLU A 47 6.08 -2.33 -1.09
N VAL A 48 5.88 -2.73 -2.34
CA VAL A 48 4.55 -2.84 -2.95
C VAL A 48 4.15 -4.30 -3.08
N ARG A 49 2.95 -4.64 -2.63
CA ARG A 49 2.40 -6.00 -2.65
C ARG A 49 1.01 -6.01 -3.26
N LYS A 50 0.65 -7.13 -3.87
CA LYS A 50 -0.71 -7.41 -4.33
C LYS A 50 -1.56 -7.84 -3.13
N SER A 51 -2.82 -7.44 -3.10
CA SER A 51 -3.77 -7.81 -2.06
C SER A 51 -5.13 -8.21 -2.63
N GLY A 52 -5.92 -8.89 -1.79
CA GLY A 52 -7.31 -9.23 -2.08
C GLY A 52 -8.24 -8.02 -2.01
N CYS A 53 -9.54 -8.29 -1.93
CA CYS A 53 -10.56 -7.24 -1.79
C CYS A 53 -10.32 -6.43 -0.49
N LEU A 54 -10.35 -5.11 -0.60
CA LEU A 54 -10.29 -4.19 0.54
C LEU A 54 -11.69 -3.63 0.90
N ASP A 55 -12.74 -4.31 0.44
CA ASP A 55 -14.16 -3.99 0.65
C ASP A 55 -14.61 -2.60 0.20
N LYS A 56 -13.83 -2.01 -0.71
CA LYS A 56 -14.05 -0.68 -1.30
C LYS A 56 -14.10 -0.73 -2.83
N CYS A 57 -14.78 -1.74 -3.35
CA CYS A 57 -14.86 -1.99 -4.79
C CYS A 57 -15.45 -0.81 -5.58
N GLU A 58 -16.40 -0.07 -5.02
CA GLU A 58 -17.06 1.07 -5.69
C GLU A 58 -16.17 2.30 -5.80
N ALA A 59 -15.13 2.38 -4.96
CA ALA A 59 -14.18 3.48 -4.91
C ALA A 59 -12.79 3.07 -5.41
N GLY A 60 -12.70 2.00 -6.20
CA GLY A 60 -11.41 1.54 -6.71
C GLY A 60 -10.88 2.35 -7.90
N PRO A 61 -9.61 2.13 -8.28
CA PRO A 61 -8.61 1.28 -7.62
C PRO A 61 -8.24 1.76 -6.21
N VAL A 62 -8.01 0.81 -5.30
CA VAL A 62 -7.74 1.09 -3.87
C VAL A 62 -6.37 0.54 -3.49
N ALA A 63 -5.62 1.31 -2.71
CA ALA A 63 -4.40 0.84 -2.06
C ALA A 63 -4.41 1.15 -0.56
N CYS A 64 -3.83 0.23 0.21
CA CYS A 64 -3.69 0.31 1.64
C CYS A 64 -2.22 0.49 2.01
N PHE A 65 -1.92 1.46 2.87
CA PHE A 65 -0.59 1.78 3.33
C PHE A 65 -0.48 1.42 4.81
N VAL A 66 0.52 0.62 5.14
CA VAL A 66 0.78 0.17 6.49
C VAL A 66 2.22 0.56 6.84
N ASN A 67 2.37 1.34 7.90
CA ASN A 67 3.69 1.59 8.47
C ASN A 67 4.06 0.40 9.37
N LYS A 68 5.03 -0.42 8.94
CA LYS A 68 5.58 -1.52 9.75
C LYS A 68 6.76 -1.03 10.59
N GLY A 69 6.56 0.06 11.34
CA GLY A 69 7.60 0.67 12.17
C GLY A 69 8.39 -0.33 13.01
N ASN A 70 9.60 0.03 13.42
CA ASN A 70 10.47 -0.81 14.24
C ASN A 70 9.79 -1.16 15.58
N ILE A 71 9.13 -2.31 15.64
CA ILE A 71 8.93 -3.00 16.90
C ILE A 71 10.21 -3.81 17.07
N GLY A 72 11.18 -3.25 17.80
CA GLY A 72 12.45 -3.91 18.08
C GLY A 72 12.24 -5.28 18.70
N ASP A 73 13.14 -6.21 18.39
CA ASP A 73 13.11 -7.64 18.77
C ASP A 73 13.18 -7.84 20.30
N SER A 74 12.06 -7.58 20.96
CA SER A 74 11.83 -7.80 22.39
C SER A 74 10.61 -8.70 22.52
N TRP A 75 10.57 -9.58 23.52
CA TRP A 75 9.39 -10.40 23.85
C TRP A 75 8.10 -9.55 24.04
N LEU A 76 8.25 -8.24 24.30
CA LEU A 76 7.16 -7.27 24.40
C LEU A 76 6.58 -6.86 23.04
N ALA A 77 7.37 -7.00 21.96
CA ALA A 77 6.99 -6.75 20.58
C ALA A 77 5.74 -7.53 20.18
N ASP A 78 5.73 -8.83 20.47
CA ASP A 78 4.66 -9.73 20.04
C ASP A 78 3.36 -9.51 20.82
N LYS A 79 3.47 -9.05 22.08
CA LYS A 79 2.33 -8.62 22.90
C LYS A 79 1.80 -7.24 22.51
N ILE A 80 2.63 -6.35 21.96
CA ILE A 80 2.21 -5.02 21.52
C ILE A 80 1.66 -5.05 20.08
N LYS A 81 2.19 -5.90 19.20
CA LYS A 81 1.65 -6.15 17.84
C LYS A 81 0.18 -6.57 17.85
N SER A 82 -0.27 -7.27 18.90
CA SER A 82 -1.67 -7.68 19.05
C SER A 82 -2.59 -6.56 19.57
N VAL A 83 -2.03 -5.46 20.08
CA VAL A 83 -2.77 -4.38 20.77
C VAL A 83 -2.74 -3.05 19.99
N LEU A 84 -1.65 -2.72 19.29
CA LEU A 84 -1.54 -1.52 18.46
C LEU A 84 -1.75 -1.87 16.99
N PRO A 85 -2.93 -1.58 16.39
CA PRO A 85 -3.09 -1.74 14.96
C PRO A 85 -2.15 -0.75 14.27
N ALA A 86 -1.20 -1.28 13.49
CA ALA A 86 -0.39 -0.46 12.60
C ALA A 86 -1.33 0.49 11.83
N LYS A 87 -1.09 1.80 11.92
CA LYS A 87 -1.98 2.82 11.36
C LYS A 87 -2.15 2.56 9.86
N LYS A 88 -3.28 1.97 9.50
CA LYS A 88 -3.64 1.57 8.15
C LYS A 88 -4.32 2.74 7.48
N VAL A 89 -3.71 3.30 6.43
CA VAL A 89 -4.31 4.36 5.63
C VAL A 89 -4.80 3.77 4.33
N LEU A 90 -6.05 4.05 3.97
CA LEU A 90 -6.64 3.59 2.72
C LEU A 90 -6.77 4.77 1.76
N TYR A 91 -6.31 4.59 0.53
CA TYR A 91 -6.50 5.54 -0.56
C TYR A 91 -7.43 4.93 -1.62
N GLU A 92 -8.41 5.72 -2.02
CA GLU A 92 -9.45 5.36 -2.98
C GLU A 92 -9.27 6.14 -4.29
N LYS A 93 -9.89 5.66 -5.37
CA LYS A 93 -9.89 6.28 -6.71
C LYS A 93 -8.48 6.60 -7.22
N LEU A 94 -7.55 5.69 -6.97
CA LEU A 94 -6.16 5.89 -7.33
C LEU A 94 -5.93 5.71 -8.83
N THR A 95 -5.09 6.58 -9.38
CA THR A 95 -4.57 6.50 -10.74
C THR A 95 -3.04 6.48 -10.72
N PRO A 96 -2.37 5.97 -11.77
CA PRO A 96 -0.90 6.03 -11.87
C PRO A 96 -0.31 7.42 -11.64
N ASN A 97 -1.02 8.48 -12.05
CA ASN A 97 -0.57 9.87 -11.88
C ASN A 97 -0.52 10.32 -10.42
N HIS A 98 -1.24 9.64 -9.51
CA HIS A 98 -1.19 9.95 -8.08
C HIS A 98 0.06 9.39 -7.40
N VAL A 99 0.72 8.38 -7.99
CA VAL A 99 1.82 7.64 -7.37
C VAL A 99 2.98 8.55 -6.92
N PRO A 100 3.50 9.48 -7.77
CA PRO A 100 4.59 10.35 -7.37
C PRO A 100 4.28 11.16 -6.10
N TYR A 101 3.10 11.79 -6.07
CA TYR A 101 2.63 12.63 -4.96
C TYR A 101 2.41 11.83 -3.68
N ILE A 102 1.88 10.62 -3.80
CA ILE A 102 1.69 9.72 -2.65
C ILE A 102 3.06 9.36 -2.08
N LEU A 103 4.03 9.00 -2.91
CA LEU A 103 5.38 8.70 -2.42
C LEU A 103 6.05 9.93 -1.81
N ASP A 104 5.86 11.13 -2.37
CA ASP A 104 6.36 12.38 -1.77
C ASP A 104 5.80 12.60 -0.36
N SER A 105 4.51 12.32 -0.15
CA SER A 105 3.88 12.41 1.18
C SER A 105 4.42 11.38 2.18
N LEU A 106 5.01 10.28 1.70
CA LEU A 106 5.61 9.23 2.53
C LEU A 106 7.08 9.50 2.85
N LEU A 107 7.78 10.31 2.05
CA LEU A 107 9.20 10.63 2.27
C LEU A 107 9.50 11.11 3.70
N PRO A 108 8.69 12.00 4.34
CA PRO A 108 8.95 12.40 5.72
C PRO A 108 8.78 11.27 6.74
N VAL A 109 7.96 10.26 6.43
CA VAL A 109 7.75 9.09 7.30
C VAL A 109 8.90 8.09 7.14
N ILE A 110 9.43 7.96 5.92
CA ILE A 110 10.54 7.08 5.59
C ILE A 110 11.89 7.64 6.09
N THR A 111 12.08 8.95 6.01
CA THR A 111 13.37 9.62 6.28
C THR A 111 13.54 10.12 7.72
N ARG A 112 12.50 10.07 8.56
CA ARG A 112 12.61 10.38 10.00
C ARG A 112 13.50 9.33 10.69
N LYS A 113 14.75 9.73 10.95
CA LYS A 113 15.69 9.06 11.87
C LYS A 113 15.18 9.11 13.30
#